data_AF-A0A5B2YWV7-F1
#
_entry.id   AF-A0A5B2YWV7-F1
#
_cell.length_a   1.000
_cell.length_b   1.000
_cell.length_c   1.000
_cell.angle_alpha   90.00
_cell.angle_beta   90.00
_cell.angle_gamma   90.00
#
_symmetry.space_group_name_H-M   'P 1'
#
loop_
_entity.id
_entity.type
_entity.pdbx_description
1 polymer ?
#
loop_
_entity_poly.entity_id
_entity_poly.type
_entity_poly.pdbx_seq_one_letter_code
_entity_poly.pdbx_strand_id
1 'polypeptide(L)'
;MFASDGDSERATSIEDYQYTCSEFIRDISKDYKDWVERYQLAPEEDAKRRRVIDYMVENTNKLIYQYGDSIKKIDIIMNDGINKMAESTAGYPFKIEITALDQSRYIMHDKKPIKLNLKSYPRNNRQVKMTNYDKDNIFLLNSSSPVDISYSDKSFDLSDYLDEYIIIKPKNIDFEDTISITVKIEELDNNVVMESRGFTTLLIVR
;
A
#
# COMPACT_ATOMS: atom_id res chain seq x y z
N MET A 1 -1.27 -0.83 40.23
CA MET A 1 -1.33 -1.97 39.29
C MET A 1 -0.96 -1.44 37.92
N PHE A 2 0.29 -1.63 37.53
CA PHE A 2 0.72 -1.52 36.13
C PHE A 2 1.10 -2.93 35.73
N ALA A 3 0.34 -3.52 34.81
CA ALA A 3 0.77 -4.71 34.11
C ALA A 3 1.92 -4.27 33.21
N SER A 4 3.15 -4.58 33.59
CA SER A 4 4.30 -4.51 32.71
C SER A 4 4.10 -5.53 31.60
N ASP A 5 4.31 -5.07 30.37
CA ASP A 5 4.13 -5.79 29.12
C ASP A 5 4.65 -7.22 29.19
N GLY A 6 3.80 -8.15 28.75
CA GLY A 6 4.18 -9.53 28.55
C GLY A 6 5.26 -9.59 27.49
N ASP A 7 6.41 -10.14 27.88
CA ASP A 7 7.46 -10.68 27.03
C ASP A 7 6.85 -11.55 25.94
N SER A 8 6.51 -10.92 24.82
CA SER A 8 6.53 -11.58 23.53
C SER A 8 8.01 -11.85 23.26
N GLU A 9 8.34 -13.09 22.89
CA GLU A 9 9.66 -13.57 22.44
C GLU A 9 10.14 -12.83 21.17
N ARG A 10 10.14 -11.49 21.21
CA ARG A 10 10.47 -10.60 20.11
C ARG A 10 11.98 -10.57 20.00
N ALA A 11 12.44 -10.75 18.77
CA ALA A 11 13.80 -10.61 18.28
C ALA A 11 14.76 -9.87 19.23
N THR A 12 15.93 -10.47 19.48
CA THR A 12 16.96 -9.97 20.39
C THR A 12 17.66 -8.69 19.92
N SER A 13 17.41 -8.26 18.68
CA SER A 13 17.93 -7.03 18.06
C SER A 13 17.03 -6.55 16.91
N ILE A 14 17.27 -5.32 16.43
CA ILE A 14 16.59 -4.80 15.24
C ILE A 14 16.96 -5.63 14.01
N GLU A 15 18.23 -6.04 13.91
CA GLU A 15 18.76 -6.86 12.82
C GLU A 15 18.08 -8.24 12.77
N ASP A 16 17.89 -8.87 13.93
CA ASP A 16 17.15 -10.14 14.03
C ASP A 16 15.70 -9.95 13.56
N TYR A 17 15.06 -8.83 13.95
CA TYR A 17 13.69 -8.54 13.54
C TYR A 17 13.58 -8.28 12.03
N GLN A 18 14.51 -7.52 11.45
CA GLN A 18 14.61 -7.31 10.00
C GLN A 18 14.73 -8.65 9.26
N TYR A 19 15.57 -9.55 9.77
CA TYR A 19 15.75 -10.88 9.19
C TYR A 19 14.47 -11.72 9.27
N THR A 20 13.87 -11.83 10.46
CA THR A 20 12.61 -12.58 10.66
C THR A 20 11.49 -12.05 9.77
N CYS A 21 11.29 -10.73 9.69
CA CYS A 21 10.27 -10.14 8.81
C CYS A 21 10.59 -10.37 7.33
N SER A 22 11.86 -10.31 6.93
CA SER A 22 12.25 -10.57 5.53
C SER A 22 12.02 -12.02 5.11
N GLU A 23 12.27 -12.99 6.00
CA GLU A 23 11.95 -14.40 5.77
C GLU A 23 10.43 -14.61 5.72
N PHE A 24 9.69 -13.99 6.64
CA PHE A 24 8.23 -14.05 6.63
C PHE A 24 7.62 -13.54 5.31
N ILE A 25 8.11 -12.41 4.78
CA ILE A 25 7.69 -11.89 3.48
C ILE A 25 7.98 -12.88 2.35
N ARG A 26 9.14 -13.55 2.36
CA ARG A 26 9.47 -14.58 1.35
C ARG A 26 8.53 -15.77 1.45
N ASP A 27 8.23 -16.23 2.66
CA ASP A 27 7.37 -17.39 2.86
C ASP A 27 5.92 -17.11 2.50
N ILE A 28 5.33 -16.02 2.97
CA ILE A 28 3.94 -15.67 2.63
C ILE A 28 3.75 -15.37 1.14
N SER A 29 4.82 -14.95 0.44
CA SER A 29 4.77 -14.75 -1.02
C SER A 29 4.45 -16.03 -1.79
N LYS A 30 4.84 -17.21 -1.25
CA LYS A 30 4.53 -18.51 -1.84
C LYS A 30 3.02 -18.72 -1.84
N ASP A 31 2.36 -18.47 -0.71
CA ASP A 31 0.90 -18.57 -0.60
C ASP A 31 0.19 -17.64 -1.59
N TYR A 32 0.66 -16.41 -1.76
CA TYR A 32 0.09 -15.48 -2.75
C TYR A 32 0.26 -15.97 -4.20
N LYS A 33 1.38 -16.61 -4.53
CA LYS A 33 1.59 -17.21 -5.85
C LYS A 33 0.73 -18.46 -6.07
N ASP A 34 0.53 -19.26 -5.03
CA ASP A 34 -0.38 -20.40 -5.06
C ASP A 34 -1.82 -19.94 -5.29
N TRP A 35 -2.22 -18.81 -4.70
CA TRP A 35 -3.51 -18.19 -4.99
C TRP A 35 -3.65 -17.72 -6.44
N VAL A 36 -2.59 -17.15 -7.02
CA VAL A 36 -2.57 -16.79 -8.45
C VAL A 36 -2.80 -18.04 -9.33
N GLU A 37 -2.15 -19.16 -8.99
CA GLU A 37 -2.33 -20.43 -9.72
C GLU A 37 -3.77 -20.92 -9.72
N ARG A 38 -4.42 -20.83 -8.55
CA ARG A 38 -5.81 -21.30 -8.37
C ARG A 38 -6.81 -20.51 -9.19
N TYR A 39 -6.50 -19.27 -9.56
CA TYR A 39 -7.36 -18.50 -10.46
C TYR A 39 -7.36 -19.00 -11.90
N GLN A 40 -6.44 -19.90 -12.28
CA GLN A 40 -6.38 -20.50 -13.63
C GLN A 40 -6.42 -19.44 -14.73
N LEU A 41 -5.66 -18.36 -14.52
CA LEU A 41 -5.60 -17.21 -15.43
C LEU A 41 -4.92 -17.60 -16.75
N ALA A 42 -5.08 -16.73 -17.75
CA ALA A 42 -4.29 -16.84 -18.96
C ALA A 42 -2.78 -16.85 -18.61
N PRO A 43 -1.94 -17.67 -19.27
CA PRO A 43 -0.53 -17.84 -18.88
C PRO A 43 0.26 -16.54 -18.78
N GLU A 44 -0.04 -15.56 -19.64
CA GLU A 44 0.59 -14.24 -19.60
C GLU A 44 0.24 -13.44 -18.33
N GLU A 45 -1.02 -13.46 -17.92
CA GLU A 45 -1.50 -12.74 -16.74
C GLU A 45 -1.04 -13.44 -15.44
N ASP A 46 -1.03 -14.78 -15.40
CA ASP A 46 -0.44 -15.55 -14.29
C ASP A 46 1.05 -15.17 -14.12
N ALA A 47 1.84 -15.29 -15.20
CA ALA A 47 3.26 -14.96 -15.18
C ALA A 47 3.52 -13.49 -14.83
N LYS A 48 2.66 -12.57 -15.26
CA LYS A 48 2.74 -11.16 -14.87
C LYS A 48 2.49 -10.97 -13.38
N ARG A 49 1.43 -11.55 -12.81
CA ARG A 49 1.13 -11.41 -11.37
C ARG A 49 2.23 -12.00 -10.50
N ARG A 50 2.75 -13.18 -10.83
CA ARG A 50 3.88 -13.80 -10.10
C ARG A 50 5.14 -12.94 -10.14
N ARG A 51 5.50 -12.38 -11.31
CA ARG A 51 6.63 -11.45 -11.45
C ARG A 51 6.45 -10.18 -10.62
N VAL A 52 5.24 -9.63 -10.58
CA VAL A 52 4.94 -8.46 -9.75
C VAL A 52 5.09 -8.81 -8.27
N ILE A 53 4.59 -9.96 -7.82
CA ILE A 53 4.77 -10.44 -6.43
C ILE A 53 6.26 -10.56 -6.09
N ASP A 54 7.06 -11.16 -6.97
CA ASP A 54 8.52 -11.26 -6.80
C ASP A 54 9.19 -9.89 -6.64
N TYR A 55 8.81 -8.95 -7.50
CA TYR A 55 9.29 -7.57 -7.40
C TYR A 55 8.89 -6.91 -6.07
N MET A 56 7.66 -7.14 -5.58
CA MET A 56 7.22 -6.60 -4.28
C MET A 56 8.02 -7.20 -3.12
N VAL A 57 8.31 -8.50 -3.14
CA VAL A 57 9.15 -9.19 -2.13
C VAL A 57 10.55 -8.60 -2.10
N GLU A 58 11.20 -8.47 -3.26
CA GLU A 58 12.56 -7.94 -3.36
C GLU A 58 12.64 -6.51 -2.81
N ASN A 59 11.74 -5.64 -3.24
CA ASN A 59 11.74 -4.24 -2.79
C ASN A 59 11.36 -4.11 -1.32
N THR A 60 10.37 -4.86 -0.84
CA THR A 60 9.98 -4.83 0.58
C THR A 60 11.15 -5.23 1.47
N ASN A 61 11.82 -6.34 1.17
CA ASN A 61 12.98 -6.78 1.95
C ASN A 61 14.14 -5.78 1.88
N LYS A 62 14.43 -5.23 0.69
CA LYS A 62 15.43 -4.16 0.54
C LYS A 62 15.11 -2.97 1.44
N LEU A 63 13.85 -2.53 1.48
CA LEU A 63 13.43 -1.37 2.27
C LEU A 63 13.44 -1.68 3.78
N ILE A 64 13.10 -2.90 4.20
CA ILE A 64 13.23 -3.33 5.60
C ILE A 64 14.68 -3.12 6.08
N TYR A 65 15.67 -3.58 5.32
CA TYR A 65 17.07 -3.41 5.70
C TYR A 65 17.57 -1.97 5.57
N GLN A 66 17.07 -1.20 4.60
CA GLN A 66 17.56 0.16 4.36
C GLN A 66 16.94 1.21 5.29
N TYR A 67 15.66 1.04 5.67
CA TYR A 67 14.88 2.07 6.35
C TYR A 67 14.14 1.56 7.60
N GLY A 68 14.17 0.26 7.86
CA GLY A 68 13.60 -0.34 9.06
C GLY A 68 14.54 -0.24 10.26
N ASP A 69 14.82 0.97 10.74
CA ASP A 69 15.68 1.23 11.90
C ASP A 69 14.99 1.01 13.27
N SER A 70 13.71 0.66 13.24
CA SER A 70 12.88 0.44 14.41
C SER A 70 11.79 -0.60 14.09
N ILE A 71 11.34 -1.34 15.11
CA ILE A 71 10.27 -2.33 14.98
C ILE A 71 9.05 -1.73 14.26
N LYS A 72 8.65 -0.52 14.65
CA LYS A 72 7.51 0.18 14.04
C LYS A 72 7.70 0.43 12.54
N LYS A 73 8.88 0.89 12.09
CA LYS A 73 9.14 1.09 10.66
C LYS A 73 9.17 -0.24 9.91
N ILE A 74 9.77 -1.28 10.51
CA ILE A 74 9.80 -2.63 9.94
C ILE A 74 8.37 -3.16 9.74
N ASP A 75 7.50 -3.03 10.74
CA ASP A 75 6.10 -3.45 10.66
C ASP A 75 5.35 -2.72 9.54
N ILE A 76 5.57 -1.41 9.38
CA ILE A 76 4.92 -0.62 8.34
C ILE A 76 5.35 -1.12 6.95
N ILE A 77 6.66 -1.29 6.73
CA ILE A 77 7.21 -1.75 5.44
C ILE A 77 6.73 -3.18 5.14
N MET A 78 6.76 -4.07 6.13
CA MET A 78 6.30 -5.45 6.00
C MET A 78 4.82 -5.51 5.63
N ASN A 79 3.95 -4.84 6.39
CA ASN A 79 2.50 -4.84 6.14
C ASN A 79 2.15 -4.21 4.78
N ASP A 80 2.87 -3.16 4.38
CA ASP A 80 2.78 -2.56 3.06
C ASP A 80 3.10 -3.58 1.94
N GLY A 81 4.19 -4.34 2.08
CA GLY A 81 4.56 -5.40 1.16
C GLY A 81 3.49 -6.49 1.04
N ILE A 82 2.92 -6.93 2.17
CA ILE A 82 1.83 -7.91 2.22
C ILE A 82 0.60 -7.40 1.47
N ASN A 83 0.18 -6.15 1.73
CA ASN A 83 -0.95 -5.54 1.03
C ASN A 83 -0.71 -5.49 -0.48
N LYS A 84 0.51 -5.10 -0.91
CA LYS A 84 0.87 -5.04 -2.33
C LYS A 84 0.86 -6.42 -2.99
N MET A 85 1.27 -7.47 -2.29
CA MET A 85 1.17 -8.84 -2.77
C MET A 85 -0.29 -9.26 -2.92
N ALA A 86 -1.13 -9.03 -1.91
CA ALA A 86 -2.57 -9.34 -1.96
C ALA A 86 -3.29 -8.64 -3.12
N GLU A 87 -3.01 -7.35 -3.32
CA GLU A 87 -3.51 -6.57 -4.45
C GLU A 87 -3.05 -7.12 -5.80
N SER A 88 -1.78 -7.53 -5.90
CA SER A 88 -1.21 -8.08 -7.12
C SER A 88 -1.79 -9.46 -7.44
N THR A 89 -2.04 -10.28 -6.42
CA THR A 89 -2.77 -11.54 -6.53
C THR A 89 -4.18 -11.31 -7.07
N ALA A 90 -4.94 -10.36 -6.50
CA ALA A 90 -6.29 -10.01 -6.96
C ALA A 90 -6.30 -9.40 -8.38
N GLY A 91 -5.25 -8.63 -8.70
CA GLY A 91 -5.08 -7.93 -9.96
C GLY A 91 -5.94 -6.67 -10.06
N TYR A 92 -5.63 -5.85 -11.06
CA TYR A 92 -6.28 -4.56 -11.32
C TYR A 92 -7.11 -4.64 -12.60
N PRO A 93 -8.42 -4.94 -12.48
CA PRO A 93 -9.30 -5.01 -13.64
C PRO A 93 -9.47 -3.66 -14.35
N PHE A 94 -9.31 -2.55 -13.65
CA PHE A 94 -9.29 -1.19 -14.18
C PHE A 94 -8.03 -0.46 -13.68
N LYS A 95 -7.63 0.62 -14.34
CA LYS A 95 -6.34 1.27 -14.08
C LYS A 95 -6.45 2.19 -12.86
N ILE A 96 -5.52 2.05 -11.92
CA ILE A 96 -5.32 2.95 -10.78
C ILE A 96 -3.85 3.37 -10.80
N GLU A 97 -3.61 4.67 -10.68
CA GLU A 97 -2.27 5.25 -10.58
C GLU A 97 -2.24 6.21 -9.40
N ILE A 98 -1.32 5.94 -8.47
CA ILE A 98 -1.00 6.86 -7.38
C ILE A 98 0.48 7.20 -7.49
N THR A 99 0.77 8.49 -7.67
CA THR A 99 2.12 8.96 -7.98
C THR A 99 2.50 10.24 -7.26
N ALA A 100 3.79 10.37 -6.94
CA ALA A 100 4.43 11.62 -6.58
C ALA A 100 5.86 11.59 -7.10
N LEU A 101 6.36 12.72 -7.62
CA LEU A 101 7.70 12.84 -8.21
C LEU A 101 8.00 11.73 -9.24
N ASP A 102 7.02 11.42 -10.10
CA ASP A 102 7.06 10.36 -11.13
C ASP A 102 7.32 8.94 -10.59
N GLN A 103 7.26 8.74 -9.28
CA GLN A 103 7.35 7.44 -8.60
C GLN A 103 5.96 6.91 -8.25
N SER A 104 5.82 5.59 -8.19
CA SER A 104 4.60 4.89 -7.75
C SER A 104 4.96 3.68 -6.91
N ARG A 105 4.03 3.26 -6.03
CA ARG A 105 4.16 2.14 -5.07
C ARG A 105 5.22 2.37 -4.00
N TYR A 106 6.42 2.79 -4.35
CA TYR A 106 7.53 3.09 -3.45
C TYR A 106 8.06 4.48 -3.80
N ILE A 107 7.83 5.46 -2.94
CA ILE A 107 8.07 6.88 -3.21
C ILE A 107 9.07 7.39 -2.18
N MET A 108 10.24 7.82 -2.65
CA MET A 108 11.19 8.60 -1.87
C MET A 108 10.82 10.08 -2.00
N HIS A 109 10.67 10.77 -0.88
CA HIS A 109 10.25 12.17 -0.88
C HIS A 109 11.01 12.98 0.16
N ASP A 110 11.26 14.25 -0.14
CA ASP A 110 11.83 15.21 0.80
C ASP A 110 10.91 15.39 2.03
N LYS A 111 11.46 15.81 3.16
CA LYS A 111 10.74 16.29 4.37
C LYS A 111 9.87 17.54 4.14
N LYS A 112 8.83 17.42 3.32
CA LYS A 112 7.88 18.45 2.91
C LYS A 112 6.48 17.83 2.76
N PRO A 113 5.41 18.64 2.72
CA PRO A 113 4.09 18.15 2.31
C PRO A 113 4.16 17.39 0.99
N ILE A 114 3.58 16.19 0.98
CA ILE A 114 3.59 15.27 -0.15
C ILE A 114 2.26 15.41 -0.87
N LYS A 115 2.31 15.69 -2.18
CA LYS A 115 1.14 15.62 -3.06
C LYS A 115 1.13 14.29 -3.79
N LEU A 116 0.25 13.38 -3.37
CA LEU A 116 -0.05 12.15 -4.10
C LEU A 116 -1.12 12.45 -5.15
N ASN A 117 -0.76 12.37 -6.43
CA ASN A 117 -1.73 12.43 -7.53
C ASN A 117 -2.41 11.07 -7.62
N LEU A 118 -3.73 11.08 -7.76
CA LEU A 118 -4.58 9.90 -7.90
C LEU A 118 -5.30 9.96 -9.23
N LYS A 119 -5.05 8.97 -10.07
CA LYS A 119 -5.72 8.81 -11.35
C LYS A 119 -6.36 7.43 -11.45
N SER A 120 -7.57 7.36 -11.96
CA SER A 120 -8.20 6.08 -12.25
C SER A 120 -9.06 6.12 -13.51
N TYR A 121 -8.97 5.05 -14.29
CA TYR A 121 -9.60 4.93 -15.61
C TYR A 121 -10.53 3.70 -15.61
N PRO A 122 -11.86 3.90 -15.58
CA PRO A 122 -12.83 2.82 -15.72
C PRO A 122 -12.77 2.16 -17.08
N ARG A 123 -13.30 0.93 -17.16
CA ARG A 123 -13.55 0.22 -18.42
C ARG A 123 -14.96 0.47 -18.93
N ASN A 124 -15.18 0.22 -20.22
CA ASN A 124 -16.53 0.06 -20.80
C ASN A 124 -17.50 1.22 -20.51
N ASN A 125 -17.02 2.47 -20.48
CA ASN A 125 -17.81 3.66 -20.13
C ASN A 125 -18.46 3.59 -18.73
N ARG A 126 -17.88 2.82 -17.82
CA ARG A 126 -18.23 2.81 -16.41
C ARG A 126 -17.73 4.08 -15.73
N GLN A 127 -18.14 4.26 -14.48
CA GLN A 127 -17.71 5.36 -13.63
C GLN A 127 -16.79 4.86 -12.52
N VAL A 128 -15.97 5.74 -11.97
CA VAL A 128 -15.09 5.45 -10.83
C VAL A 128 -15.28 6.48 -9.73
N LYS A 129 -14.91 6.10 -8.51
CA LYS A 129 -14.79 7.01 -7.37
C LYS A 129 -13.89 6.42 -6.29
N MET A 130 -13.37 7.27 -5.41
CA MET A 130 -12.85 6.84 -4.11
C MET A 130 -13.98 6.31 -3.23
N THR A 131 -13.63 5.37 -2.36
CA THR A 131 -14.53 4.83 -1.33
C THR A 131 -13.76 4.67 -0.03
N ASN A 132 -14.48 4.48 1.08
CA ASN A 132 -13.84 4.22 2.36
C ASN A 132 -13.16 2.84 2.33
N TYR A 133 -11.96 2.77 2.92
CA TYR A 133 -11.24 1.52 3.09
C TYR A 133 -12.08 0.52 3.90
N ASP A 134 -12.57 0.98 5.05
CA ASP A 134 -13.50 0.26 5.93
C ASP A 134 -14.60 1.20 6.49
N LYS A 135 -15.36 0.76 7.49
CA LYS A 135 -16.46 1.54 8.07
C LYS A 135 -16.04 2.81 8.82
N ASP A 136 -14.81 2.82 9.37
CA ASP A 136 -14.31 3.87 10.25
C ASP A 136 -13.21 4.70 9.54
N ASN A 137 -12.61 4.17 8.48
CA ASN A 137 -11.42 4.72 7.86
C ASN A 137 -11.59 4.94 6.35
N ILE A 138 -11.22 6.13 5.89
CA ILE A 138 -11.16 6.46 4.46
C ILE A 138 -9.97 5.78 3.79
N PHE A 139 -8.83 5.76 4.46
CA PHE A 139 -7.60 5.11 4.00
C PHE A 139 -7.15 4.09 5.03
N LEU A 140 -6.51 3.00 4.59
CA LEU A 140 -5.63 2.27 5.48
C LEU A 140 -4.32 3.06 5.58
N LEU A 141 -4.04 3.60 6.76
CA LEU A 141 -2.88 4.46 6.99
C LEU A 141 -2.04 3.92 8.14
N ASN A 142 -0.76 3.66 7.85
CA ASN A 142 0.23 3.30 8.86
C ASN A 142 1.40 4.27 8.76
N SER A 143 1.80 4.90 9.86
CA SER A 143 2.94 5.83 9.86
C SER A 143 3.79 5.74 11.12
N SER A 144 5.10 5.90 10.96
CA SER A 144 6.08 6.00 12.05
C SER A 144 5.81 7.21 12.95
N SER A 145 5.29 8.30 12.39
CA SER A 145 4.94 9.53 13.11
C SER A 145 3.53 10.00 12.77
N PRO A 146 2.92 10.89 13.57
CA PRO A 146 1.65 11.50 13.21
C PRO A 146 1.73 12.26 11.89
N VAL A 147 0.71 12.09 11.03
CA VAL A 147 0.55 12.81 9.77
C VAL A 147 -0.83 13.45 9.71
N ASP A 148 -0.95 14.61 9.06
CA ASP A 148 -2.23 15.16 8.64
C ASP A 148 -2.49 14.80 7.19
N ILE A 149 -3.75 14.47 6.88
CA ILE A 149 -4.19 14.14 5.52
C ILE A 149 -5.31 15.07 5.12
N SER A 150 -5.23 15.59 3.90
CA SER A 150 -6.33 16.33 3.27
C SER A 150 -6.58 15.83 1.86
N TYR A 151 -7.86 15.68 1.52
CA TYR A 151 -8.37 15.26 0.21
C TYR A 151 -9.64 16.06 -0.11
N SER A 152 -10.11 15.96 -1.35
CA SER A 152 -11.36 16.60 -1.80
C SER A 152 -12.54 15.65 -1.62
N ASP A 153 -13.69 16.16 -1.15
CA ASP A 153 -14.93 15.37 -1.11
C ASP A 153 -15.39 14.97 -2.53
N LYS A 154 -15.00 15.75 -3.56
CA LYS A 154 -15.28 15.42 -4.97
C LYS A 154 -14.68 14.09 -5.40
N SER A 155 -13.63 13.61 -4.71
CA SER A 155 -13.04 12.32 -5.03
C SER A 155 -14.00 11.14 -4.80
N PHE A 156 -15.09 11.34 -4.04
CA PHE A 156 -16.12 10.34 -3.76
C PHE A 156 -17.33 10.44 -4.71
N ASP A 157 -17.38 11.49 -5.52
CA ASP A 157 -18.41 11.62 -6.56
C ASP A 157 -18.09 10.70 -7.73
N LEU A 158 -19.13 10.23 -8.42
CA LEU A 158 -18.97 9.42 -9.61
C LEU A 158 -18.36 10.25 -10.74
N SER A 159 -17.30 9.74 -11.36
CA SER A 159 -16.67 10.36 -12.50
C SER A 159 -16.35 9.35 -13.61
N ASP A 160 -16.38 9.81 -14.86
CA ASP A 160 -15.92 9.01 -16.00
C ASP A 160 -14.38 8.85 -15.98
N TYR A 161 -13.70 9.73 -15.24
CA TYR A 161 -12.27 9.73 -15.01
C TYR A 161 -11.98 10.40 -13.67
N LEU A 162 -11.22 9.73 -12.81
CA LEU A 162 -10.76 10.30 -11.55
C LEU A 162 -9.38 10.93 -11.76
N ASP A 163 -9.25 12.22 -11.45
CA ASP A 163 -7.98 12.97 -11.43
C ASP A 163 -8.00 13.94 -10.25
N GLU A 164 -7.55 13.43 -9.11
CA GLU A 164 -7.59 14.11 -7.83
C GLU A 164 -6.24 14.01 -7.15
N TYR A 165 -6.09 14.60 -5.96
CA TYR A 165 -4.88 14.45 -5.18
C TYR A 165 -5.15 14.38 -3.68
N ILE A 166 -4.24 13.71 -2.98
CA ILE A 166 -4.20 13.61 -1.53
C ILE A 166 -2.93 14.33 -1.06
N ILE A 167 -3.06 15.23 -0.09
CA ILE A 167 -1.92 15.88 0.55
C ILE A 167 -1.65 15.19 1.88
N ILE A 168 -0.42 14.76 2.09
CA ILE A 168 0.07 14.18 3.34
C ILE A 168 1.09 15.14 3.94
N LYS A 169 0.90 15.53 5.19
CA LYS A 169 1.80 16.43 5.93
C LYS A 169 2.33 15.71 7.17
N PRO A 170 3.59 15.27 7.18
CA PRO A 170 4.24 14.79 8.39
C PRO A 170 4.25 15.89 9.45
N LYS A 171 3.86 15.58 10.70
CA LYS A 171 3.89 16.56 11.79
C LYS A 171 5.30 16.83 12.31
N ASN A 172 6.19 15.84 12.21
CA ASN A 172 7.58 15.93 12.62
C ASN A 172 8.49 15.85 11.40
N ILE A 173 8.83 17.01 10.84
CA ILE A 173 9.69 17.14 9.65
C ILE A 173 11.14 16.70 9.93
N ASP A 174 11.58 16.66 11.19
CA ASP A 174 13.00 16.43 11.51
C ASP A 174 13.43 14.95 11.41
N PHE A 175 12.50 13.99 11.42
CA PHE A 175 12.81 12.57 11.39
C PHE A 175 12.56 11.93 10.02
N GLU A 176 13.29 10.85 9.72
CA GLU A 176 12.96 10.01 8.58
C GLU A 176 11.68 9.23 8.89
N ASP A 177 10.63 9.47 8.09
CA ASP A 177 9.32 8.87 8.29
C ASP A 177 9.02 7.80 7.25
N THR A 178 8.40 6.72 7.71
CA THR A 178 7.84 5.66 6.88
C THR A 178 6.33 5.76 6.97
N ILE A 179 5.65 5.99 5.84
CA ILE A 179 4.20 6.09 5.75
C ILE A 179 3.72 5.10 4.68
N SER A 180 2.79 4.20 5.03
CA SER A 180 2.05 3.41 4.06
C SER A 180 0.61 3.89 4.02
N ILE A 181 0.09 4.10 2.81
CA ILE A 181 -1.30 4.51 2.57
C ILE A 181 -1.91 3.62 1.49
N THR A 182 -3.07 3.04 1.78
CA THR A 182 -3.91 2.35 0.79
C THR A 182 -5.13 3.19 0.48
N VAL A 183 -5.28 3.57 -0.79
CA VAL A 183 -6.49 4.22 -1.31
C VAL A 183 -7.35 3.18 -1.99
N LYS A 184 -8.65 3.18 -1.71
CA LYS A 184 -9.60 2.24 -2.32
C LYS A 184 -10.46 2.94 -3.36
N ILE A 185 -10.53 2.35 -4.55
CA ILE A 185 -11.30 2.86 -5.69
C ILE A 185 -12.33 1.81 -6.09
N GLU A 186 -13.53 2.27 -6.42
CA GLU A 186 -14.60 1.45 -6.98
C GLU A 186 -14.83 1.79 -8.44
N GLU A 187 -15.06 0.78 -9.27
CA GLU A 187 -15.61 0.91 -10.61
C GLU A 187 -17.10 0.52 -10.55
N LEU A 188 -17.97 1.39 -11.08
CA LEU A 188 -19.41 1.25 -10.99
C LEU A 188 -20.08 1.28 -12.37
N ASP A 189 -21.14 0.50 -12.50
CA ASP A 189 -22.03 0.48 -13.64
C ASP A 189 -23.46 0.75 -13.15
N ASN A 190 -24.07 1.85 -13.57
CA ASN A 190 -25.41 2.25 -13.14
C ASN A 190 -25.61 2.21 -11.60
N ASN A 191 -24.67 2.80 -10.84
CA ASN A 191 -24.62 2.80 -9.37
C ASN A 191 -24.40 1.43 -8.69
N VAL A 192 -24.15 0.37 -9.46
CA VAL A 192 -23.77 -0.94 -8.92
C VAL A 192 -22.25 -1.06 -8.92
N VAL A 193 -21.66 -1.39 -7.77
CA VAL A 193 -20.22 -1.65 -7.66
C VAL A 193 -19.88 -2.94 -8.40
N MET A 194 -19.08 -2.82 -9.45
CA MET A 194 -18.62 -3.95 -10.25
C MET A 194 -17.29 -4.47 -9.73
N GLU A 195 -16.40 -3.56 -9.35
CA GLU A 195 -15.08 -3.89 -8.82
C GLU A 195 -14.71 -2.90 -7.72
N SER A 196 -13.96 -3.38 -6.74
CA SER A 196 -13.37 -2.55 -5.68
C SER A 196 -11.93 -2.98 -5.47
N ARG A 197 -10.99 -2.05 -5.55
CA ARG A 197 -9.55 -2.33 -5.45
C ARG A 197 -8.83 -1.30 -4.59
N GLY A 198 -7.98 -1.80 -3.69
CA GLY A 198 -7.01 -1.00 -2.97
C GLY A 198 -5.74 -0.80 -3.80
N PHE A 199 -5.07 0.34 -3.61
CA PHE A 199 -3.77 0.62 -4.19
C PHE A 199 -2.85 1.17 -3.12
N THR A 200 -1.99 0.31 -2.59
CA THR A 200 -1.05 0.64 -1.51
C THR A 200 0.20 1.33 -2.04
N THR A 201 0.60 2.41 -1.36
CA THR A 201 1.81 3.19 -1.64
C THR A 201 2.60 3.42 -0.35
N LEU A 202 3.90 3.11 -0.40
CA LEU A 202 4.86 3.36 0.66
C LEU A 202 5.63 4.64 0.35
N LEU A 203 5.76 5.50 1.35
CA LEU A 203 6.47 6.76 1.32
C LEU A 203 7.61 6.67 2.33
N ILE A 204 8.82 6.94 1.88
CA ILE A 204 9.98 7.14 2.74
C ILE A 204 10.35 8.62 2.65
N VAL A 205 10.16 9.33 3.75
CA VAL A 205 10.34 10.78 3.84
C VAL A 205 11.70 11.06 4.47
N ARG A 206 12.58 11.78 3.78
CA ARG A 206 13.94 12.07 4.28
C ARG A 206 14.52 13.40 3.81
#